data_AF-A0A7W6T898-F1
#
_entry.id   AF-A0A7W6T898-F1
#
_cell.length_a   1.000
_cell.length_b   1.000
_cell.length_c   1.000
_cell.angle_alpha   90.00
_cell.angle_beta   90.00
_cell.angle_gamma   90.00
#
_symmetry.space_group_name_H-M   'P 1'
#
loop_
_entity.id
_entity.type
_entity.pdbx_description
1 polymer ?
#
loop_
_entity_poly.entity_id
_entity_poly.type
_entity_poly.pdbx_seq_one_letter_code
_entity_poly.pdbx_strand_id
1 'polypeptide(L)' 'MKITFGQMRAMGLSGILVYCHCGHHVALDGAAWQDKVRLSDIEPRFVCQGCGARDAEVRPDFERGNPKMAITGHENNKR' A
#
# COMPACT_ATOMS: atom_id res chain seq x y z
N MET A 1 -10.07 8.47 -3.21
CA MET A 1 -9.31 7.88 -4.34
C MET A 1 -7.95 7.43 -3.82
N LYS A 2 -7.60 6.13 -3.90
CA LYS A 2 -6.25 5.62 -3.56
C LYS A 2 -5.46 5.28 -4.83
N ILE A 3 -4.14 5.23 -4.70
CA ILE A 3 -3.22 4.87 -5.79
C ILE A 3 -3.36 3.40 -6.20
N THR A 4 -2.83 3.08 -7.39
CA THR A 4 -2.62 1.69 -7.81
C THR A 4 -1.32 1.10 -7.31
N PHE A 5 -1.22 -0.23 -7.32
CA PHE A 5 0.03 -0.94 -7.06
C PHE A 5 1.15 -0.56 -8.06
N GLY A 6 0.80 -0.25 -9.31
CA GLY A 6 1.76 0.25 -10.30
C GLY A 6 2.32 1.62 -9.92
N GLN A 7 1.46 2.54 -9.48
CA GLN A 7 1.89 3.85 -8.98
C GLN A 7 2.75 3.72 -7.72
N MET A 8 2.39 2.80 -6.80
CA MET A 8 3.20 2.48 -5.62
C MET A 8 4.62 2.05 -6.00
N ARG A 9 4.77 1.14 -6.97
CA ARG A 9 6.08 0.69 -7.46
C ARG A 9 6.84 1.75 -8.22
N ALA A 10 6.16 2.60 -9.00
CA ALA A 10 6.77 3.75 -9.65
C ALA A 10 7.38 4.74 -8.64
N MET A 11 6.83 4.82 -7.43
CA MET A 11 7.40 5.58 -6.31
C MET A 11 8.53 4.84 -5.58
N GLY A 12 8.88 3.63 -6.01
CA GLY A 12 9.93 2.81 -5.39
C GLY A 12 9.50 2.03 -4.15
N LEU A 13 8.19 1.87 -3.93
CA LEU A 13 7.64 1.11 -2.81
C LEU A 13 7.20 -0.28 -3.25
N SER A 14 7.44 -1.29 -2.41
CA SER A 14 7.07 -2.68 -2.69
C SER A 14 6.14 -3.29 -1.65
N GLY A 15 6.09 -2.75 -0.43
CA GLY A 15 5.21 -3.25 0.63
C GLY A 15 3.90 -2.49 0.78
N ILE A 16 2.96 -3.14 1.46
CA ILE A 16 1.75 -2.49 1.99
C ILE A 16 1.60 -2.78 3.48
N LEU A 17 1.00 -1.83 4.19
CA LEU A 17 0.55 -2.00 5.56
C LEU A 17 -0.98 -2.08 5.56
N VAL A 18 -1.50 -3.10 6.23
CA VAL A 18 -2.94 -3.36 6.38
C VAL A 18 -3.31 -3.11 7.82
N TYR A 19 -4.17 -2.12 8.08
CA TYR A 19 -4.58 -1.70 9.42
C TYR A 19 -6.02 -2.08 9.70
N CYS A 20 -6.27 -2.63 10.88
CA CYS A 20 -7.60 -2.78 11.44
C CYS A 20 -7.87 -1.68 12.48
N HIS A 21 -9.13 -1.29 12.64
CA HIS A 21 -9.56 -0.32 13.64
C HIS A 21 -9.33 -0.77 15.09
N CYS A 22 -9.10 -2.06 15.34
CA CYS A 22 -8.78 -2.58 16.67
C CYS A 22 -7.29 -2.43 17.07
N GLY A 23 -6.46 -1.78 16.24
CA GLY A 23 -5.03 -1.55 16.49
C GLY A 23 -4.10 -2.62 15.92
N HIS A 24 -4.64 -3.74 15.44
CA HIS A 24 -3.84 -4.74 14.72
C HIS A 24 -3.44 -4.24 13.33
N HIS A 25 -2.22 -4.54 12.93
CA HIS A 25 -1.74 -4.30 11.58
C HIS A 25 -0.76 -5.38 11.14
N VAL A 26 -0.62 -5.54 9.82
CA VAL A 26 0.35 -6.45 9.22
C VAL A 26 1.02 -5.79 8.01
N ALA A 27 2.31 -6.07 7.84
CA ALA A 27 3.05 -5.70 6.64
C ALA A 27 3.04 -6.87 5.65
N LEU A 28 2.66 -6.61 4.41
CA LEU A 28 2.60 -7.59 3.33
C LEU A 28 3.43 -7.13 2.13
N ASP A 29 3.89 -8.09 1.34
CA ASP A 29 4.53 -7.80 0.06
C ASP A 29 3.47 -7.46 -1.00
N GLY A 30 3.62 -6.32 -1.66
CA GLY A 30 2.72 -5.84 -2.70
C GLY A 30 2.86 -6.54 -4.05
N ALA A 31 3.89 -7.37 -4.27
CA ALA A 31 4.16 -8.07 -5.53
C ALA A 31 3.03 -9.02 -5.97
N ALA A 32 2.19 -9.48 -5.03
CA ALA A 32 1.07 -10.36 -5.34
C ALA A 32 -0.04 -9.69 -6.18
N TRP A 33 -0.09 -8.35 -6.23
CA TRP A 33 -1.14 -7.61 -6.93
C TRP A 33 -0.65 -6.94 -8.22
N GLN A 34 -1.46 -7.04 -9.27
CA GLN A 34 -1.19 -6.41 -10.57
C GLN A 34 -1.20 -4.89 -10.48
N ASP A 35 -0.44 -4.23 -11.35
CA ASP A 35 -0.25 -2.77 -11.34
C ASP A 35 -1.52 -1.94 -11.47
N LYS A 36 -2.55 -2.49 -12.10
CA LYS A 36 -3.85 -1.84 -12.30
C LYS A 36 -4.77 -1.91 -11.08
N VAL A 37 -4.47 -2.79 -10.12
CA VAL A 37 -5.26 -2.95 -8.89
C VAL A 37 -5.03 -1.72 -8.01
N ARG A 38 -6.11 -1.14 -7.46
CA ARG A 38 -6.00 -0.08 -6.46
C ARG A 38 -5.87 -0.66 -5.07
N LEU A 39 -5.19 0.06 -4.20
CA LEU A 39 -5.14 -0.32 -2.78
C LEU A 39 -6.55 -0.41 -2.18
N SER A 40 -7.47 0.47 -2.58
CA SER A 40 -8.88 0.43 -2.16
C SER A 40 -9.63 -0.82 -2.60
N ASP A 41 -9.24 -1.45 -3.71
CA ASP A 41 -9.96 -2.62 -4.27
C ASP A 41 -9.73 -3.89 -3.44
N ILE A 42 -8.71 -3.87 -2.57
CA ILE A 42 -8.33 -4.99 -1.73
C ILE A 42 -8.71 -4.79 -0.25
N GLU A 43 -9.06 -3.57 0.16
CA GLU A 43 -9.50 -3.25 1.53
C GLU A 43 -10.62 -4.18 2.04
N PRO A 44 -11.70 -4.44 1.27
CA PRO A 44 -12.79 -5.29 1.74
C PRO A 44 -12.45 -6.79 1.81
N ARG A 45 -11.28 -7.18 1.30
CA ARG A 45 -10.84 -8.58 1.24
C ARG A 45 -10.15 -9.03 2.53
N PHE A 46 -9.77 -8.08 3.38
CA PHE A 46 -9.10 -8.39 4.63
C PHE A 46 -10.09 -8.66 5.75
N VAL A 47 -9.76 -9.67 6.57
CA VAL A 47 -10.48 -10.03 7.78
C VAL A 47 -9.49 -10.05 8.93
N CYS A 48 -9.73 -9.24 9.96
CA CYS A 48 -8.87 -9.22 11.14
C CYS A 48 -9.03 -10.53 11.93
N GLN A 49 -7.94 -11.26 12.15
CA GLN A 49 -7.97 -12.47 12.98
C GLN A 49 -8.18 -12.17 14.47
N GLY A 50 -7.93 -10.92 14.91
CA GLY A 50 -8.13 -10.50 16.30
C GLY A 50 -9.60 -10.19 16.63
N CYS A 51 -10.26 -9.34 15.84
CA CYS A 51 -11.64 -8.90 16.12
C CYS A 51 -12.71 -9.44 15.14
N GLY A 52 -12.31 -10.16 14.09
CA GLY A 52 -13.22 -10.70 13.07
C GLY A 52 -13.80 -9.65 12.10
N ALA A 53 -13.43 -8.38 12.24
CA ALA A 53 -13.91 -7.32 11.37
C ALA A 53 -13.47 -7.53 9.92
N ARG A 54 -14.40 -7.24 9.01
CA ARG A 54 -14.14 -7.09 7.58
C ARG A 54 -13.78 -5.64 7.29
N ASP A 55 -13.04 -5.45 6.22
CA ASP A 55 -12.44 -4.18 5.82
C ASP A 55 -11.21 -3.80 6.65
N ALA A 56 -10.22 -3.25 5.96
CA ALA A 56 -8.99 -2.74 6.53
C ALA A 56 -8.53 -1.50 5.78
N GLU A 57 -7.83 -0.61 6.46
CA GLU A 57 -7.16 0.49 5.78
C GLU A 57 -5.83 0.00 5.20
N VAL A 58 -5.70 0.06 3.87
CA VAL A 58 -4.46 -0.35 3.18
C VAL A 58 -3.65 0.88 2.78
N ARG A 59 -2.39 0.91 3.18
CA ARG A 59 -1.44 2.00 2.90
C ARG A 59 -0.15 1.46 2.28
N PRO A 60 0.57 2.25 1.47
CA PRO A 60 1.93 1.89 1.09
C PRO A 60 2.81 1.77 2.34
N ASP A 61 3.66 0.76 2.35
CA ASP A 61 4.72 0.61 3.34
C ASP A 61 5.96 1.37 2.86
N PHE A 62 6.31 2.45 3.56
CA PHE A 62 7.45 3.29 3.22
C PHE A 62 8.78 2.71 3.76
N GLU A 63 8.74 1.75 4.68
CA GLU A 63 9.94 1.06 5.15
C GLU A 63 10.36 -0.07 4.18
N ARG A 64 9.39 -0.63 3.44
CA ARG A 64 9.63 -1.61 2.37
C ARG A 64 9.69 -0.96 1.00
N GLY A 65 10.85 -0.38 0.71
CA GLY A 65 11.17 0.27 -0.56
C GLY A 65 12.33 1.25 -0.44
N ASN A 66 12.42 2.20 -1.36
CA ASN A 66 13.29 3.36 -1.21
C ASN A 66 12.45 4.58 -0.79
N PRO A 67 12.28 4.85 0.52
CA PRO A 67 11.45 5.95 1.01
C PRO A 67 11.86 7.31 0.45
N LYS A 68 13.14 7.51 0.10
CA LYS A 68 13.63 8.76 -0.49
C LYS A 68 12.98 9.05 -1.85
N MET A 69 12.66 8.03 -2.64
CA MET A 69 11.97 8.22 -3.93
C MET A 69 10.49 8.56 -3.73
N ALA A 70 9.87 8.03 -2.69
CA ALA A 70 8.46 8.27 -2.39
C ALA A 70 8.19 9.66 -1.77
N ILE A 71 9.13 10.19 -0.97
CA ILE A 71 9.01 11.51 -0.33
C ILE A 71 9.47 12.68 -1.20
N THR A 72 10.44 12.47 -2.10
CA THR A 72 11.06 13.59 -2.83
C THR A 72 10.19 14.13 -3.97
N GLY A 73 9.12 13.42 -4.34
CA GLY A 73 8.26 13.82 -5.46
C GLY A 73 8.98 13.64 -6.79
N HIS A 74 8.23 13.36 -7.84
CA HIS A 74 8.75 13.17 -9.19
C HIS A 74 9.38 14.49 -9.67
N GLU A 75 10.70 14.65 -9.54
CA GLU A 75 11.43 15.73 -10.20
C GLU A 75 11.27 15.55 -11.72
N ASN A 76 10.28 16.25 -12.28
CA ASN A 76 10.14 16.41 -13.72
C ASN A 76 11.35 17.20 -14.21
N ASN A 77 12.41 16.49 -14.58
CA ASN A 77 13.49 17.05 -15.37
C ASN A 77 12.94 17.37 -16.77
N LYS A 78 12.39 18.57 -16.94
CA LYS A 78 12.18 19.18 -18.25
C LYS A 78 13.56 19.45 -18.84
N ARG A 79 13.92 18.67 -19.86
CA ARG A 79 14.84 19.12 -20.90
C ARG A 79 14.06 19.91 -21.95
#